data_AF-A0A7W2SA74-F1
#
_entry.id   AF-A0A7W2SA74-F1
#
_cell.length_a   1.000
_cell.length_b   1.000
_cell.length_c   1.000
_cell.angle_alpha   90.00
_cell.angle_beta   90.00
_cell.angle_gamma   90.00
#
_symmetry.space_group_name_H-M   'P 1'
#
loop_
_entity.id
_entity.type
_entity.pdbx_description
1 polymer ?
#
loop_
_entity_poly.entity_id
_entity_poly.type
_entity_poly.pdbx_seq_one_letter_code
_entity_poly.pdbx_strand_id
1 'polypeptide(L)'
;QLNRFSEEVTRVAREVGTEGTLGGQAQVPGVDGTWKELTDNVNAMANNLTTQVRNIAEVTTAVAKGDLSQKITVDAKGEVLELKNTVNEMVDQL
;
A
#
# COMPACT_ATOMS: atom_id res chain seq x y z
N GLN A 1 16.64 15.82 -15.75
CA GLN A 1 15.50 14.88 -15.77
C GLN A 1 15.77 13.70 -14.83
N LEU A 2 16.91 13.01 -14.97
CA LEU A 2 17.28 11.89 -14.08
C LEU A 2 17.28 12.24 -12.58
N ASN A 3 17.91 13.36 -12.18
CA ASN A 3 18.00 13.73 -10.76
C ASN A 3 16.61 13.91 -10.12
N ARG A 4 15.66 14.53 -10.81
CA ARG A 4 14.28 14.71 -10.32
C ARG A 4 13.53 13.38 -10.19
N PHE A 5 13.73 12.47 -11.14
CA PHE A 5 13.15 11.12 -11.05
C PHE A 5 13.71 10.38 -9.83
N SER A 6 15.03 10.37 -9.67
CA SER A 6 15.68 9.69 -8.55
C SER A 6 15.24 10.26 -7.21
N GLU A 7 15.17 11.58 -7.07
CA GLU A 7 14.68 12.25 -5.87
C GLU A 7 13.24 11.83 -5.51
N GLU A 8 12.34 11.84 -6.48
CA GLU A 8 10.92 11.49 -6.25
C GLU A 8 10.72 10.01 -5.90
N VAL A 9 11.41 9.10 -6.59
CA VAL A 9 11.32 7.67 -6.29
C VAL A 9 11.93 7.36 -4.93
N THR A 10 13.08 7.98 -4.58
CA THR A 10 13.67 7.84 -3.25
C THR A 10 12.73 8.37 -2.16
N ARG A 11 12.05 9.50 -2.41
CA ARG A 11 11.07 10.06 -1.48
C ARG A 11 9.91 9.09 -1.23
N VAL A 12 9.27 8.59 -2.29
CA VAL A 12 8.13 7.66 -2.17
C VAL A 12 8.53 6.36 -1.48
N ALA A 13 9.69 5.80 -1.83
CA ALA A 13 10.20 4.57 -1.21
C ALA A 13 10.41 4.77 0.30
N ARG A 14 10.94 5.93 0.70
CA ARG A 14 11.12 6.28 2.12
C ARG A 14 9.79 6.49 2.83
N GLU A 15 8.88 7.29 2.27
CA GLU A 15 7.57 7.60 2.87
C GLU A 15 6.76 6.32 3.10
N VAL A 16 6.57 5.51 2.04
CA VAL A 16 5.70 4.33 2.09
C VAL A 16 6.41 3.17 2.80
N GLY A 17 7.68 2.93 2.49
CA GLY A 17 8.39 1.73 2.93
C GLY A 17 9.08 1.87 4.29
N THR A 18 9.50 3.06 4.68
CA THR A 18 10.24 3.28 5.95
C THR A 18 9.41 4.04 6.97
N GLU A 19 8.77 5.13 6.56
CA GLU A 19 8.02 5.99 7.47
C GLU A 19 6.57 5.52 7.67
N GLY A 20 6.11 4.55 6.85
CA GLY A 20 4.74 4.04 6.91
C GLY A 20 3.68 5.08 6.48
N THR A 21 4.10 6.17 5.85
CA THR A 21 3.21 7.20 5.30
C THR A 21 2.63 6.71 3.99
N LEU A 22 1.44 6.12 4.08
CA LEU A 22 0.75 5.52 2.93
C LEU A 22 0.11 6.59 2.03
N GLY A 23 0.07 6.34 0.73
CA GLY A 23 -0.54 7.21 -0.28
C GLY A 23 0.41 8.18 -0.96
N GLY A 24 1.71 8.14 -0.65
CA GLY A 24 2.74 8.87 -1.39
C GLY A 24 2.85 8.39 -2.83
N GLN A 25 2.94 9.33 -3.77
CA GLN A 25 3.14 9.07 -5.20
C GLN A 25 4.24 9.98 -5.76
N ALA A 26 5.01 9.45 -6.69
CA ALA A 26 6.08 10.14 -7.38
C ALA A 26 5.47 10.99 -8.50
N GLN A 27 5.84 12.27 -8.54
CA GLN A 27 5.40 13.21 -9.57
C GLN A 27 6.62 13.78 -10.29
N VAL A 28 6.88 13.28 -11.49
CA VAL A 28 8.05 13.70 -12.27
C VAL A 28 7.58 14.37 -13.57
N PRO A 29 7.48 15.70 -13.64
CA PRO A 29 7.00 16.38 -14.85
C PRO A 29 7.96 16.22 -16.03
N GLY A 30 7.40 15.98 -17.22
CA GLY A 30 8.15 15.92 -18.48
C GLY A 30 9.00 14.67 -18.64
N VAL A 31 8.65 13.57 -17.96
CA VAL A 31 9.21 12.24 -18.25
C VAL A 31 8.33 11.51 -19.26
N ASP A 32 8.99 10.88 -20.23
CA ASP A 32 8.39 10.04 -21.25
C ASP A 32 9.17 8.73 -21.39
N GLY A 33 8.62 7.78 -22.15
CA GLY A 33 9.23 6.48 -22.39
C GLY A 33 9.49 5.70 -21.10
N THR A 34 10.67 5.09 -20.99
CA THR A 34 11.04 4.22 -19.87
C THR A 34 10.92 4.90 -18.50
N TRP A 35 11.20 6.21 -18.41
CA TRP A 35 11.10 6.92 -17.13
C TRP A 35 9.66 7.07 -16.65
N LYS A 36 8.75 7.35 -17.58
CA LYS A 36 7.32 7.38 -17.28
C LYS A 36 6.83 6.01 -16.81
N GLU A 37 7.20 4.96 -17.54
CA GLU A 37 6.83 3.59 -17.19
C GLU A 37 7.34 3.21 -15.78
N LEU A 38 8.58 3.56 -15.45
CA LEU A 38 9.13 3.32 -14.11
C LEU A 38 8.40 4.13 -13.02
N THR A 39 8.08 5.40 -13.26
CA THR A 39 7.29 6.21 -12.32
C THR A 39 5.90 5.60 -12.11
N ASP A 40 5.23 5.19 -13.18
CA ASP A 40 3.90 4.59 -13.12
C ASP A 40 3.94 3.24 -12.36
N ASN A 41 4.98 2.43 -12.57
CA ASN A 41 5.17 1.17 -11.83
C ASN A 41 5.42 1.38 -10.33
N VAL A 42 6.26 2.35 -9.96
CA VAL A 42 6.50 2.72 -8.54
C VAL A 42 5.20 3.18 -7.89
N ASN A 43 4.43 4.04 -8.59
CA ASN A 43 3.15 4.52 -8.10
C ASN A 43 2.11 3.40 -7.95
N ALA A 44 2.06 2.46 -8.89
CA ALA A 44 1.17 1.30 -8.79
C ALA A 44 1.51 0.43 -7.58
N MET A 45 2.80 0.17 -7.34
CA MET A 45 3.26 -0.58 -6.16
C MET A 45 2.89 0.13 -4.85
N ALA A 46 3.21 1.42 -4.74
CA ALA A 46 2.90 2.25 -3.56
C ALA A 46 1.39 2.30 -3.29
N ASN A 47 0.56 2.42 -4.33
CA ASN A 47 -0.89 2.47 -4.21
C ASN A 47 -1.49 1.12 -3.77
N ASN A 48 -1.00 0.01 -4.35
CA ASN A 48 -1.45 -1.33 -3.97
C ASN A 48 -1.17 -1.61 -2.50
N LEU A 49 0.08 -1.36 -2.05
CA LEU A 49 0.46 -1.52 -0.65
C LEU A 49 -0.35 -0.60 0.27
N THR A 50 -0.53 0.66 -0.11
CA THR A 50 -1.34 1.63 0.64
C THR A 50 -2.77 1.12 0.87
N THR A 51 -3.43 0.66 -0.20
CA THR A 51 -4.82 0.23 -0.13
C THR A 51 -4.95 -1.03 0.72
N GLN A 52 -4.04 -1.99 0.52
CA GLN A 52 -4.05 -3.26 1.25
C GLN A 52 -3.79 -3.05 2.75
N VAL A 53 -2.75 -2.30 3.11
CA VAL A 53 -2.38 -2.07 4.51
C VAL A 53 -3.42 -1.23 5.25
N ARG A 54 -3.99 -0.20 4.61
CA ARG A 54 -5.07 0.61 5.24
C ARG A 54 -6.30 -0.23 5.57
N ASN A 55 -6.75 -1.09 4.66
CA ASN A 55 -7.93 -1.91 4.91
C ASN A 55 -7.69 -2.93 6.02
N ILE A 56 -6.49 -3.52 6.09
CA ILE A 56 -6.10 -4.40 7.20
C ILE A 56 -6.12 -3.64 8.54
N ALA A 57 -5.55 -2.43 8.57
CA ALA A 57 -5.51 -1.60 9.77
C ALA A 57 -6.92 -1.17 10.24
N GLU A 58 -7.82 -0.84 9.33
CA GLU A 58 -9.22 -0.51 9.62
C GLU A 58 -9.94 -1.68 10.30
N VAL A 59 -9.88 -2.87 9.70
CA VAL A 59 -10.54 -4.07 10.24
C VAL A 59 -9.93 -4.47 11.58
N THR A 60 -8.60 -4.43 11.71
CA THR A 60 -7.92 -4.75 12.98
C THR A 60 -8.32 -3.75 14.09
N THR A 61 -8.49 -2.47 13.74
CA THR A 61 -8.97 -1.44 14.67
C THR A 61 -10.42 -1.67 15.07
N ALA A 62 -11.28 -2.10 14.15
CA ALA A 62 -12.68 -2.43 14.44
C ALA A 62 -12.79 -3.61 15.41
N VAL A 63 -12.02 -4.68 15.16
CA VAL A 63 -11.92 -5.85 16.02
C VAL A 63 -11.44 -5.48 17.43
N ALA A 64 -10.42 -4.63 17.54
CA ALA A 64 -9.94 -4.13 18.83
C ALA A 64 -10.98 -3.31 19.60
N LYS A 65 -11.98 -2.74 18.90
CA LYS A 65 -13.13 -2.04 19.50
C LYS A 65 -14.34 -2.95 19.74
N GLY A 66 -14.22 -4.25 19.44
CA GLY A 66 -15.27 -5.26 19.63
C GLY A 66 -16.22 -5.41 18.44
N ASP A 67 -15.96 -4.77 17.30
CA ASP A 67 -16.75 -4.97 16.08
C ASP A 67 -16.12 -6.08 15.23
N LEU A 68 -16.67 -7.29 15.37
CA LEU A 68 -16.27 -8.49 14.63
C LEU A 68 -17.03 -8.67 13.32
N SER A 69 -17.89 -7.71 12.93
CA SER A 69 -18.64 -7.79 11.67
C SER A 69 -17.81 -7.37 10.46
N GLN A 70 -16.68 -6.69 10.68
CA GLN A 70 -15.82 -6.17 9.62
C GLN A 70 -14.88 -7.25 9.10
N LYS A 71 -14.72 -7.30 7.76
CA LYS A 71 -13.75 -8.15 7.09
C LYS A 71 -12.94 -7.36 6.08
N ILE A 72 -11.70 -7.79 5.89
CA ILE A 72 -10.84 -7.27 4.83
C ILE A 72 -11.39 -7.77 3.50
N THR A 73 -11.78 -6.85 2.63
CA THR A 73 -12.41 -7.18 1.34
C THR A 73 -11.52 -6.85 0.15
N VAL A 74 -10.54 -5.97 0.32
CA VAL A 74 -9.62 -5.54 -0.75
C VAL A 74 -8.89 -6.73 -1.38
N ASP A 75 -8.67 -6.65 -2.70
CA ASP A 75 -7.89 -7.64 -3.43
C ASP A 75 -6.42 -7.63 -3.01
N ALA A 76 -5.90 -8.82 -2.73
CA ALA A 76 -4.52 -9.06 -2.33
C ALA A 76 -3.98 -10.33 -2.99
N LYS A 77 -2.66 -10.41 -3.10
CA LYS A 77 -1.95 -11.57 -3.65
C LYS A 77 -0.70 -11.85 -2.82
N GLY A 78 -0.16 -13.07 -2.92
CA GLY A 78 1.06 -13.47 -2.21
C GLY A 78 0.94 -13.31 -0.69
N GLU A 79 2.00 -12.84 -0.05
CA GLU A 79 2.08 -12.68 1.41
C GLU A 79 0.98 -11.77 1.98
N VAL A 80 0.55 -10.76 1.23
CA VAL A 80 -0.53 -9.87 1.68
C VAL A 80 -1.89 -10.56 1.67
N LEU A 81 -2.10 -11.52 0.77
CA LEU A 81 -3.32 -12.36 0.77
C LEU A 81 -3.34 -13.29 1.98
N GLU A 82 -2.20 -13.90 2.30
CA GLU A 82 -2.07 -14.76 3.49
C GLU A 82 -2.33 -13.97 4.77
N LEU A 83 -1.79 -12.74 4.87
CA LEU A 83 -2.08 -11.84 5.97
C LEU A 83 -3.58 -11.48 6.05
N LYS A 84 -4.20 -11.11 4.92
CA LYS A 84 -5.64 -10.84 4.84
C LYS A 84 -6.47 -12.01 5.35
N ASN A 85 -6.16 -13.23 4.90
CA ASN A 85 -6.90 -14.42 5.29
C ASN A 85 -6.71 -14.72 6.78
N THR A 86 -5.48 -14.62 7.29
CA THR A 86 -5.17 -14.82 8.70
C THR A 86 -5.97 -13.86 9.59
N VAL A 87 -6.04 -12.57 9.22
CA VAL A 87 -6.82 -11.59 9.98
C VAL A 87 -8.31 -11.90 9.92
N ASN A 88 -8.86 -12.21 8.73
CA ASN A 88 -10.28 -12.56 8.61
C ASN A 88 -10.66 -13.83 9.39
N GLU A 89 -9.80 -14.86 9.40
CA GLU A 89 -10.00 -16.07 10.19
C GLU A 89 -9.96 -15.79 11.69
N MET A 90 -9.06 -14.91 12.15
CA MET A 90 -9.03 -14.45 13.54
C MET A 90 -10.34 -13.74 13.92
N VAL A 91 -10.92 -12.92 13.04
CA VAL A 91 -12.23 -12.28 13.29
C VAL A 91 -13.35 -13.31 13.41
N ASP A 92 -13.34 -14.34 12.57
CA ASP A 92 -14.38 -15.38 12.57
C ASP A 92 -14.37 -16.28 13.82
N GLN A 93 -13.26 -16.31 14.56
CA GLN A 93 -13.06 -17.18 15.73
C GLN A 93 -13.31 -16.49 17.08
N LEU A 94 -13.49 -15.17 17.09
CA LEU A 94 -13.75 -14.36 18.30
C LEU A 94 -15.25 -14.13 18.51
#